data_AF-J6H190-F1
#
_entry.id   AF-J6H190-F1
#
_cell.length_a   1.000
_cell.length_b   1.000
_cell.length_c   1.000
_cell.angle_alpha   90.00
_cell.angle_beta   90.00
_cell.angle_gamma   90.00
#
_symmetry.space_group_name_H-M   'P 1'
#
loop_
_entity.id
_entity.type
_entity.pdbx_description
1 polymer ?
#
loop_
_entity_poly.entity_id
_entity_poly.type
_entity_poly.pdbx_seq_one_letter_code
_entity_poly.pdbx_strand_id
1 'polypeptide(L)' 'MKKERLIAFTDAVLAIIMTILVLELEKPDAPTLEAFWELRQNFFAYFLSSFWLGSLWIALNNLWEKVENISASVI' A
#
# COMPACT_ATOMS: atom_id res chain seq x y z
N MET A 1 17.28 -11.19 -14.87
CA MET A 1 17.26 -9.93 -14.10
C MET A 1 17.78 -10.22 -12.71
N LYS A 2 18.54 -9.33 -12.08
CA LYS A 2 18.97 -9.50 -10.69
C LYS A 2 17.72 -9.39 -9.79
N LYS A 3 17.52 -10.35 -8.89
CA LYS A 3 16.37 -10.49 -7.98
C LYS A 3 15.96 -9.15 -7.33
N GLU A 4 16.97 -8.36 -6.99
CA GLU A 4 16.89 -7.05 -6.36
C GLU A 4 16.11 -6.03 -7.21
N ARG A 5 16.18 -6.11 -8.55
CA ARG A 5 15.43 -5.19 -9.42
C ARG A 5 13.93 -5.44 -9.37
N LEU A 6 13.51 -6.71 -9.27
CA LEU A 6 12.08 -7.06 -9.18
C LEU A 6 11.52 -6.69 -7.81
N ILE A 7 12.30 -6.91 -6.75
CA ILE A 7 11.94 -6.50 -5.39
C ILE A 7 11.76 -4.99 -5.34
N ALA A 8 12.75 -4.22 -5.79
CA ALA A 8 12.69 -2.76 -5.80
C ALA A 8 11.52 -2.22 -6.64
N PHE A 9 11.17 -2.88 -7.75
CA PHE A 9 9.98 -2.53 -8.54
C PHE A 9 8.69 -2.78 -7.76
N THR A 10 8.57 -3.95 -7.13
CA THR A 10 7.40 -4.31 -6.30
C THR A 10 7.24 -3.35 -5.13
N ASP A 11 8.33 -2.98 -4.46
CA ASP A 11 8.35 -1.99 -3.38
C ASP A 11 7.86 -0.62 -3.85
N ALA A 12 8.36 -0.15 -5.00
CA ALA A 12 7.96 1.12 -5.58
C ALA A 12 6.46 1.14 -5.93
N VAL A 13 5.94 0.05 -6.49
CA VAL A 13 4.50 -0.08 -6.81
C VAL A 13 3.66 -0.04 -5.54
N LEU A 14 4.01 -0.82 -4.52
CA LEU A 14 3.28 -0.82 -3.24
C LEU A 14 3.31 0.56 -2.56
N ALA A 15 4.45 1.24 -2.59
CA ALA A 15 4.58 2.59 -2.05
C ALA A 15 3.68 3.59 -2.77
N ILE A 16 3.62 3.56 -4.10
CA ILE A 16 2.74 4.43 -4.90
C ILE A 16 1.27 4.15 -4.60
N ILE A 17 0.87 2.88 -4.51
CA ILE A 17 -0.52 2.53 -4.17
C ILE A 17 -0.88 3.09 -2.79
N MET A 18 -0.03 2.90 -1.78
CA MET A 18 -0.27 3.43 -0.43
C MET A 18 -0.41 4.95 -0.40
N THR A 19 0.32 5.70 -1.22
CA THR A 19 0.18 7.17 -1.27
C THR A 19 -1.05 7.61 -2.06
N ILE A 20 -1.43 6.90 -3.13
CA ILE A 20 -2.68 7.17 -3.86
C ILE A 20 -3.90 7.00 -2.97
N LEU A 21 -3.92 6.00 -2.07
CA LEU A 21 -5.02 5.83 -1.12
C LEU A 21 -5.28 7.07 -0.26
N VAL A 22 -4.24 7.85 0.07
CA VAL A 22 -4.38 9.12 0.79
C VAL A 22 -5.05 10.18 -0.09
N LEU A 23 -4.67 10.22 -1.37
CA LEU A 23 -5.19 11.20 -2.33
C LEU A 23 -6.67 11.00 -2.65
N GLU A 24 -7.18 9.77 -2.46
CA GLU A 24 -8.59 9.43 -2.64
C GLU A 24 -9.48 9.80 -1.45
N LEU A 25 -8.90 10.21 -0.31
CA LEU A 25 -9.69 10.66 0.84
C LEU A 25 -10.47 11.93 0.50
N GLU A 26 -11.78 11.86 0.69
CA GLU A 26 -12.68 13.00 0.53
C GLU A 26 -12.33 14.13 1.50
N LYS A 27 -12.49 15.37 1.03
CA LYS A 27 -12.36 16.55 1.88
C LYS A 27 -13.71 16.81 2.55
N PRO A 28 -13.73 17.22 3.82
CA PRO A 28 -14.98 17.59 4.48
C PRO A 28 -15.57 18.83 3.81
N ASP A 29 -16.90 18.89 3.74
CA ASP A 29 -17.63 19.99 3.11
C ASP A 29 -17.41 21.34 3.83
N ALA A 30 -17.13 21.29 5.13
CA ALA A 30 -16.80 22.44 5.95
C ALA A 30 -15.59 22.14 6.86
N PRO A 31 -14.80 23.15 7.26
CA PRO A 31 -13.67 22.99 8.18
C PRO A 31 -14.15 22.89 9.64
N THR A 32 -15.09 21.99 9.94
CA THR A 32 -15.65 21.75 11.27
C THR A 32 -15.37 20.31 11.72
N LEU A 33 -15.24 20.08 13.04
CA LEU A 33 -14.98 18.74 13.59
C LEU A 33 -16.10 17.74 13.26
N GLU A 34 -17.34 18.21 13.18
CA GLU A 34 -18.50 17.39 12.82
C GLU A 34 -18.40 16.88 11.38
N ALA A 35 -18.04 17.73 10.42
CA ALA A 35 -17.85 17.34 9.02
C ALA A 35 -16.70 16.33 8.86
N PHE A 36 -15.64 16.44 9.65
CA PHE A 36 -14.59 15.41 9.71
C PHE A 36 -15.10 14.08 10.28
N TRP A 37 -15.97 14.12 11.30
CA TRP A 37 -16.53 12.92 11.93
C TRP A 37 -17.50 12.17 11.00
N GLU A 38 -18.18 12.86 10.10
CA GLU A 38 -19.01 12.24 9.08
C GLU A 38 -18.18 11.32 8.16
N LEU A 39 -16.96 11.73 7.83
CA LEU A 39 -16.01 10.97 7.00
C LEU A 39 -15.29 9.83 7.72
N ARG A 40 -15.62 9.53 8.99
CA ARG A 40 -14.92 8.50 9.80
C ARG A 40 -14.87 7.12 9.12
N GLN A 41 -15.89 6.76 8.35
CA GLN A 41 -15.93 5.48 7.63
C GLN A 41 -14.91 5.45 6.49
N ASN A 42 -14.76 6.54 5.75
CA ASN A 42 -13.75 6.68 4.70
C ASN A 42 -12.33 6.64 5.28
N PHE A 43 -12.09 7.38 6.38
CA PHE A 43 -10.80 7.32 7.08
C PHE A 43 -10.49 5.91 7.63
N PHE A 44 -11.50 5.21 8.16
CA PHE A 44 -11.33 3.86 8.66
C PHE A 44 -11.05 2.85 7.53
N ALA A 45 -11.74 2.97 6.40
CA ALA A 45 -11.48 2.16 5.21
C ALA A 45 -10.06 2.40 4.67
N TYR A 46 -9.64 3.67 4.57
CA TYR A 46 -8.27 4.04 4.21
C TYR A 46 -7.24 3.40 5.17
N PHE A 47 -7.47 3.51 6.48
CA PHE A 47 -6.58 2.95 7.49
C PHE A 47 -6.45 1.43 7.34
N LEU A 48 -7.58 0.73 7.19
CA LEU A 48 -7.59 -0.72 7.03
C LEU A 48 -6.88 -1.17 5.74
N SER A 49 -7.14 -0.48 4.63
CA SER A 49 -6.46 -0.73 3.35
C SER A 49 -4.95 -0.52 3.45
N SER A 50 -4.53 0.59 4.05
CA SER A 50 -3.11 0.91 4.25
C SER A 50 -2.43 -0.11 5.16
N PHE A 51 -3.09 -0.51 6.24
CA PHE A 51 -2.59 -1.54 7.15
C PHE A 51 -2.45 -2.90 6.46
N TRP A 52 -3.45 -3.29 5.67
CA TRP A 52 -3.42 -4.54 4.90
C TRP A 52 -2.29 -4.55 3.87
N LEU A 53 -2.10 -3.46 3.11
CA LEU A 53 -0.99 -3.32 2.17
C LEU A 53 0.38 -3.35 2.87
N GLY A 54 0.50 -2.73 4.04
CA GLY A 54 1.72 -2.83 4.86
C GLY A 54 2.00 -4.26 5.30
N SER A 55 0.98 -5.00 5.72
CA SER A 55 1.11 -6.43 6.05
C SER A 55 1.50 -7.26 4.83
N LEU A 56 0.91 -6.99 3.67
CA LEU A 56 1.26 -7.63 2.40
C LEU A 56 2.73 -7.37 2.03
N TRP A 57 3.20 -6.14 2.19
CA TRP A 57 4.60 -5.78 1.95
C TRP A 57 5.56 -6.57 2.86
N ILE A 58 5.25 -6.69 4.15
CA ILE A 58 6.04 -7.52 5.08
C ILE A 58 6.07 -8.99 4.62
N ALA A 59 4.91 -9.54 4.23
CA ALA A 59 4.83 -10.91 3.75
C ALA A 59 5.64 -11.13 2.46
N LEU A 60 5.58 -10.18 1.52
CA LEU A 60 6.37 -10.20 0.29
C LEU A 60 7.87 -10.13 0.59
N ASN A 61 8.32 -9.25 1.47
CA ASN A 61 9.74 -9.18 1.85
C ASN A 61 10.25 -10.48 2.47
N ASN A 62 9.48 -11.06 3.40
CA ASN A 62 9.83 -12.34 4.00
C ASN A 62 9.89 -13.48 2.97
N LEU A 63 9.04 -13.43 1.94
CA LEU A 63 9.09 -14.37 0.82
C LEU A 63 10.33 -14.14 -0.03
N TRP A 64 10.62 -12.88 -0.37
CA TRP A 64 11.77 -12.51 -1.20
C TRP A 64 13.09 -12.91 -0.56
N GLU A 65 13.24 -12.82 0.76
CA GLU A 65 14.44 -13.33 1.45
C GLU A 65 14.69 -14.82 1.15
N LYS A 66 13.64 -15.64 1.08
CA LYS A 66 13.72 -17.09 0.88
C LYS A 66 13.92 -17.51 -0.59
N VAL A 67 13.68 -16.61 -1.55
CA VAL A 67 13.79 -16.93 -2.98
C VAL A 67 15.24 -16.74 -3.44
N GLU A 68 15.90 -17.79 -3.90
CA GLU A 68 17.30 -17.70 -4.38
C GLU A 68 17.41 -17.37 -5.88
N ASN A 69 16.45 -17.83 -6.69
CA ASN A 69 16.50 -17.72 -8.15
C ASN A 69 15.15 -17.22 -8.70
N ILE A 70 15.19 -16.40 -9.76
CA ILE A 70 14.00 -15.92 -10.48
C ILE A 70 14.06 -16.42 -11.92
N SER A 71 12.98 -17.07 -12.38
CA SER A 71 12.83 -17.52 -13.77
C SER A 71 12.02 -16.51 -14.58
N ALA A 72 12.20 -16.53 -15.91
CA ALA A 72 11.47 -15.65 -16.83
C ALA A 72 9.95 -15.96 -16.90
N SER A 73 9.50 -17.12 -16.41
CA SER A 73 8.08 -17.47 -16.37
C SER A 73 7.34 -16.81 -15.20
N VAL A 74 8.07 -16.28 -14.21
CA VAL A 74 7.54 -15.65 -12.99
C VAL A 74 7.51 -14.12 -13.11
N ILE A 75 8.19 -13.57 -14.12
CA ILE A 75 8.20 -12.15 -14.49
C ILE A 75 7.09 -11.92 -15.52
#